data_AF-A0A9W3SBE3-F1
#
_entry.id   AF-A0A9W3SBE3-F1
#
_cell.length_a   1.000
_cell.length_b   1.000
_cell.length_c   1.000
_cell.angle_alpha   90.00
_cell.angle_beta   90.00
_cell.angle_gamma   90.00
#
_symmetry.space_group_name_H-M   'P 1'
#
loop_
_entity.id
_entity.type
_entity.pdbx_description
1 polymer ?
#
loop_
_entity_poly.entity_id
_entity_poly.type
_entity_poly.pdbx_seq_one_letter_code
_entity_poly.pdbx_strand_id
1 'polypeptide(L)'
;MLNDLESKLQSLLERNITSVSELESWLSEELRLNAEIEEELTINLIAMYRDTKDSNIRDIHMYNQNEIQPLLKRYNAKFDQKFRDCPFSDLLDEQKYGFMKKARFVKSEMFNEKNIALSVKEQELITKYREIMSNISINWEGEQKTYAYVKARIDNPNRAIREKAWYALCEARSIVK
;
A
#
# COMPACT_ATOMS: atom_id res chain seq x y z
N MET A 1 -7.86 1.70 -19.12
CA MET A 1 -6.89 1.82 -18.03
C MET A 1 -6.58 0.45 -17.43
N LEU A 2 -7.51 -0.21 -16.74
CA LEU A 2 -7.30 -1.57 -16.20
C LEU A 2 -6.97 -2.62 -17.26
N ASN A 3 -7.74 -2.72 -18.35
CA ASN A 3 -7.48 -3.70 -19.40
C ASN A 3 -6.12 -3.51 -20.08
N ASP A 4 -5.62 -2.28 -20.16
CA ASP A 4 -4.28 -1.99 -20.69
C ASP A 4 -3.18 -2.43 -19.71
N LEU A 5 -3.36 -2.13 -18.43
CA LEU A 5 -2.47 -2.59 -17.36
C LEU A 5 -2.42 -4.12 -17.29
N GLU A 6 -3.57 -4.78 -17.26
CA GLU A 6 -3.66 -6.24 -17.21
C GLU A 6 -3.01 -6.87 -18.46
N SER A 7 -3.24 -6.29 -19.64
CA SER A 7 -2.57 -6.73 -20.87
C SER A 7 -1.04 -6.62 -20.78
N LYS A 8 -0.50 -5.50 -20.26
CA LYS A 8 0.94 -5.32 -20.04
C LYS A 8 1.51 -6.34 -19.06
N LEU A 9 0.83 -6.55 -17.93
CA LEU A 9 1.22 -7.54 -16.92
C LEU A 9 1.19 -8.96 -17.49
N GLN A 10 0.13 -9.30 -18.24
CA GLN A 10 -0.02 -10.60 -18.87
C GLN A 10 1.04 -10.86 -19.93
N SER A 11 1.30 -9.88 -20.80
CA SER A 11 2.36 -9.96 -21.82
C SER A 11 3.73 -10.20 -21.19
N LEU A 12 4.04 -9.52 -20.09
CA LEU A 12 5.29 -9.74 -19.35
C LEU A 12 5.32 -11.13 -18.71
N LEU A 13 4.19 -11.61 -18.17
CA LEU A 13 4.09 -12.94 -17.54
C LEU A 13 4.30 -14.08 -18.55
N GLU A 14 3.73 -13.95 -19.75
CA GLU A 14 3.75 -14.98 -20.79
C GLU A 14 5.07 -15.04 -21.56
N ARG A 15 5.94 -14.04 -21.40
CA ARG A 15 7.23 -14.01 -22.09
C ARG A 15 8.07 -15.25 -21.77
N ASN A 16 8.51 -15.94 -22.81
CA ASN A 16 9.45 -17.05 -22.68
C ASN A 16 10.84 -16.51 -22.31
N ILE A 17 11.48 -17.18 -21.36
CA ILE A 17 12.83 -16.85 -20.89
C ILE A 17 13.69 -18.07 -21.21
N THR A 18 14.71 -17.87 -22.04
CA THR A 18 15.57 -18.94 -22.60
C THR A 18 17.04 -18.77 -22.23
N SER A 19 17.40 -17.71 -21.50
CA SER A 19 18.75 -17.48 -21.00
C SER A 19 18.76 -16.64 -19.72
N VAL A 20 19.91 -16.62 -19.03
CA VAL A 20 20.12 -15.74 -17.86
C VAL A 20 19.99 -14.26 -18.24
N SER A 21 20.52 -13.86 -19.40
CA SER A 21 20.42 -12.49 -19.90
C SER A 21 18.96 -12.06 -20.13
N GLU A 22 18.15 -12.95 -20.70
CA GLU A 22 16.71 -12.72 -20.86
C GLU A 22 15.98 -12.65 -19.53
N LEU A 23 16.39 -13.44 -18.52
CA LEU A 23 15.84 -13.35 -17.17
C LEU A 23 16.16 -12.00 -16.53
N GLU A 24 17.41 -11.52 -16.65
CA GLU A 24 17.79 -10.20 -16.15
C GLU A 24 17.00 -9.07 -16.84
N SER A 25 16.81 -9.14 -18.15
CA SER A 25 15.99 -8.18 -18.90
C SER A 25 14.54 -8.21 -18.42
N TRP A 26 13.99 -9.42 -18.24
CA TRP A 26 12.62 -9.60 -17.74
C TRP A 26 12.44 -9.01 -16.33
N LEU A 27 13.39 -9.25 -15.41
CA LEU A 27 13.39 -8.65 -14.08
C LEU A 27 13.46 -7.12 -14.13
N SER A 28 14.27 -6.56 -15.04
CA SER A 28 14.38 -5.11 -15.20
C SER A 28 13.08 -4.49 -15.73
N GLU A 29 12.39 -5.17 -16.64
CA GLU A 29 11.09 -4.72 -17.15
C GLU A 29 9.98 -4.85 -16.11
N GLU A 30 9.98 -5.94 -15.34
CA GLU A 30 9.08 -6.11 -14.18
C GLU A 30 9.26 -4.98 -13.17
N LEU A 31 10.51 -4.65 -12.83
CA LEU A 31 10.84 -3.55 -11.93
C LEU A 31 10.31 -2.22 -12.47
N ARG A 32 10.57 -1.94 -13.75
CA ARG A 32 10.13 -0.69 -14.38
C ARG A 32 8.61 -0.57 -14.41
N LEU A 33 7.91 -1.62 -14.83
CA LEU A 33 6.45 -1.63 -14.88
C LEU A 33 5.85 -1.41 -13.49
N ASN A 34 6.36 -2.11 -12.47
CA ASN A 34 5.93 -1.91 -11.09
C ASN A 34 6.17 -0.47 -10.60
N ALA A 35 7.32 0.13 -10.94
CA ALA A 35 7.63 1.50 -10.56
C ALA A 35 6.67 2.53 -11.21
N GLU A 36 6.36 2.36 -12.50
CA GLU A 36 5.40 3.22 -13.22
C GLU A 36 4.00 3.15 -12.57
N ILE A 37 3.57 1.95 -12.17
CA ILE A 37 2.28 1.75 -11.49
C ILE A 37 2.30 2.35 -10.08
N GLU A 38 3.37 2.11 -9.31
CA GLU A 38 3.52 2.64 -7.96
C GLU A 38 3.52 4.17 -7.94
N GLU A 39 4.15 4.81 -8.94
CA GLU A 39 4.12 6.26 -9.10
C GLU A 39 2.68 6.77 -9.26
N GLU A 40 1.89 6.18 -10.16
CA GLU A 40 0.50 6.59 -10.37
C GLU A 40 -0.38 6.37 -9.12
N LEU A 41 -0.22 5.21 -8.46
CA LEU A 41 -0.92 4.92 -7.21
C LEU A 41 -0.56 5.95 -6.12
N THR A 42 0.72 6.32 -6.03
CA THR A 42 1.22 7.27 -5.03
C THR A 42 0.73 8.69 -5.30
N ILE A 43 0.74 9.13 -6.57
CA ILE A 43 0.19 10.43 -6.97
C ILE A 43 -1.28 10.55 -6.56
N ASN A 44 -2.09 9.52 -6.85
CA ASN A 44 -3.51 9.51 -6.51
C ASN A 44 -3.73 9.48 -4.98
N LEU A 45 -2.89 8.76 -4.23
CA LEU A 45 -2.92 8.77 -2.77
C LEU A 45 -2.60 10.15 -2.20
N ILE A 46 -1.56 10.83 -2.71
CA ILE A 46 -1.19 12.17 -2.29
C ILE A 46 -2.31 13.16 -2.61
N ALA A 47 -2.93 13.06 -3.79
CA ALA A 47 -4.08 13.89 -4.16
C ALA A 47 -5.24 13.72 -3.16
N MET A 48 -5.55 12.47 -2.77
CA MET A 48 -6.59 12.17 -1.78
C MET A 48 -6.29 12.79 -0.40
N TYR A 49 -5.04 12.77 0.05
CA TYR A 49 -4.66 13.40 1.32
C TYR A 49 -4.68 14.93 1.26
N ARG A 50 -4.47 15.53 0.08
CA ARG A 50 -4.51 16.99 -0.09
C ARG A 50 -5.93 17.53 -0.11
N ASP A 51 -6.86 16.82 -0.76
CA ASP A 51 -8.28 17.19 -0.80
C ASP A 51 -9.17 15.98 -0.56
N THR A 52 -9.53 15.79 0.70
CA THR A 52 -10.38 14.68 1.15
C THR A 52 -11.87 14.89 0.82
N LYS A 53 -12.26 16.07 0.33
CA LYS A 53 -13.66 16.42 0.03
C LYS A 53 -14.02 16.21 -1.44
N ASP A 54 -13.04 16.13 -2.33
CA ASP A 54 -13.25 15.84 -3.75
C ASP A 54 -13.71 14.38 -3.95
N SER A 55 -14.92 14.19 -4.48
CA SER A 55 -15.49 12.87 -4.73
C SER A 55 -14.77 12.11 -5.83
N ASN A 56 -14.29 12.80 -6.88
CA ASN A 56 -13.61 12.15 -8.00
C ASN A 56 -12.26 11.59 -7.56
N ILE A 57 -11.48 12.37 -6.79
CA ILE A 57 -10.21 11.91 -6.23
C ILE A 57 -10.43 10.72 -5.28
N ARG A 58 -11.51 10.74 -4.49
CA ARG A 58 -11.89 9.63 -3.63
C ARG A 58 -12.24 8.37 -4.42
N ASP A 59 -13.05 8.50 -5.47
CA ASP A 59 -13.48 7.38 -6.30
C ASP A 59 -12.28 6.71 -7.01
N ILE A 60 -11.35 7.51 -7.52
CA ILE A 60 -10.09 7.02 -8.09
C ILE A 60 -9.26 6.27 -7.03
N HIS A 61 -9.12 6.83 -5.84
CA HIS A 61 -8.40 6.17 -4.76
C HIS A 61 -9.06 4.84 -4.36
N MET A 62 -10.40 4.81 -4.24
CA MET A 62 -11.15 3.59 -3.93
C MET A 62 -11.00 2.54 -5.03
N TYR A 63 -11.09 2.93 -6.30
CA TYR A 63 -10.84 2.04 -7.44
C TYR A 63 -9.44 1.43 -7.39
N ASN A 64 -8.42 2.25 -7.10
CA ASN A 64 -7.05 1.80 -6.95
C ASN A 64 -6.89 0.77 -5.81
N GLN A 65 -7.56 0.98 -4.68
CA GLN A 65 -7.52 0.05 -3.54
C GLN A 65 -8.27 -1.26 -3.81
N ASN A 66 -9.43 -1.19 -4.47
CA ASN A 66 -10.34 -2.32 -4.59
C ASN A 66 -10.12 -3.16 -5.86
N GLU A 67 -9.59 -2.56 -6.93
CA GLU A 67 -9.42 -3.24 -8.22
C GLU A 67 -7.95 -3.39 -8.58
N ILE A 68 -7.19 -2.28 -8.58
CA ILE A 68 -5.79 -2.26 -9.06
C ILE A 68 -4.87 -3.02 -8.10
N GLN A 69 -4.86 -2.68 -6.81
CA GLN A 69 -3.96 -3.34 -5.86
C GLN A 69 -4.19 -4.87 -5.76
N PRO A 70 -5.44 -5.38 -5.72
CA PRO A 70 -5.69 -6.82 -5.75
C PRO A 70 -5.20 -7.49 -7.04
N LEU A 71 -5.39 -6.83 -8.19
CA LEU A 71 -4.83 -7.31 -9.47
C LEU A 71 -3.31 -7.42 -9.39
N LEU A 72 -2.62 -6.38 -8.92
CA LEU A 72 -1.16 -6.38 -8.77
C LEU A 72 -0.68 -7.45 -7.80
N LYS A 73 -1.39 -7.67 -6.68
CA LYS A 73 -1.08 -8.76 -5.73
C LYS A 73 -1.12 -10.13 -6.41
N ARG A 74 -2.14 -10.39 -7.24
CA ARG A 74 -2.23 -11.63 -8.03
C ARG A 74 -1.08 -11.76 -9.03
N TYR A 75 -0.78 -10.70 -9.78
CA TYR A 75 0.28 -10.74 -10.79
C TYR A 75 1.68 -10.86 -10.17
N ASN A 76 1.96 -10.16 -9.07
CA ASN A 76 3.23 -10.30 -8.36
C ASN A 76 3.44 -11.72 -7.83
N ALA A 77 2.38 -12.37 -7.33
CA ALA A 77 2.47 -13.78 -6.95
C ALA A 77 2.75 -14.70 -8.15
N LYS A 78 2.12 -14.44 -9.31
CA LYS A 78 2.41 -15.17 -10.56
C LYS A 78 3.84 -14.92 -11.05
N PHE A 79 4.36 -13.70 -10.93
CA PHE A 79 5.75 -13.38 -11.27
C PHE A 79 6.74 -14.05 -10.32
N ASP A 80 6.47 -14.06 -9.02
CA ASP A 80 7.28 -14.78 -8.02
C ASP A 80 7.30 -16.29 -8.31
N GLN A 81 6.15 -16.86 -8.69
CA GLN A 81 6.05 -18.26 -9.12
C GLN A 81 6.83 -18.52 -10.42
N LYS A 82 6.65 -17.68 -11.45
CA LYS A 82 7.40 -17.78 -12.72
C LYS A 82 8.90 -17.69 -12.49
N PHE A 83 9.33 -16.77 -11.63
CA PHE A 83 10.73 -16.63 -11.25
C PHE A 83 11.23 -17.91 -10.58
N ARG A 84 10.46 -18.46 -9.64
CA ARG A 84 10.81 -19.70 -8.96
C ARG A 84 10.94 -20.90 -9.91
N ASP A 85 10.04 -20.99 -10.89
CA ASP A 85 10.01 -22.10 -11.85
C ASP A 85 11.01 -21.92 -13.01
N CYS A 86 11.65 -20.75 -13.12
CA CYS A 86 12.60 -20.46 -14.18
C CYS A 86 13.95 -21.16 -13.91
N PRO A 87 14.45 -22.02 -14.81
CA PRO A 87 15.69 -22.77 -14.60
C PRO A 87 16.94 -21.87 -14.54
N PHE A 88 16.84 -20.63 -15.00
CA PHE A 88 17.93 -19.66 -14.99
C PHE A 88 18.03 -18.88 -13.67
N SER A 89 17.06 -18.99 -12.77
CA SER A 89 17.03 -18.22 -11.52
C SER A 89 18.17 -18.56 -10.57
N ASP A 90 18.57 -19.82 -10.50
CA ASP A 90 19.72 -20.25 -9.69
C ASP A 90 21.07 -19.82 -10.27
N LEU A 91 21.10 -19.51 -11.58
CA LEU A 91 22.30 -19.07 -12.29
C LEU A 91 22.55 -17.55 -12.19
N LEU A 92 21.62 -16.80 -11.59
CA LEU A 92 21.80 -15.37 -11.35
C LEU A 92 22.90 -15.12 -10.32
N ASP A 93 23.71 -14.10 -10.61
CA ASP A 93 24.79 -13.63 -9.73
C ASP A 93 24.30 -13.40 -8.29
N GLU A 94 24.94 -14.08 -7.34
CA GLU A 94 24.51 -14.07 -5.94
C GLU A 94 24.80 -12.73 -5.25
N GLN A 95 25.86 -12.01 -5.66
CA GLN A 95 26.19 -10.72 -5.06
C GLN A 95 25.16 -9.64 -5.42
N LYS A 96 24.67 -9.66 -6.66
CA LYS A 96 23.68 -8.71 -7.18
C LYS A 96 22.24 -9.11 -6.81
N TYR A 97 21.88 -10.39 -6.91
CA TYR A 97 20.49 -10.84 -6.82
C TYR A 97 20.17 -11.71 -5.60
N GLY A 98 21.15 -12.12 -4.79
CA GLY A 98 20.97 -13.12 -3.73
C GLY A 98 19.84 -12.82 -2.75
N PHE A 99 19.72 -11.57 -2.29
CA PHE A 99 18.61 -11.17 -1.41
C PHE A 99 17.25 -11.20 -2.11
N MET A 100 17.18 -10.68 -3.34
CA MET A 100 15.95 -10.69 -4.14
C MET A 100 15.46 -12.12 -4.36
N LYS A 101 16.36 -13.06 -4.73
CA LYS A 101 16.05 -14.49 -4.87
C LYS A 101 15.38 -15.03 -3.61
N LYS A 102 16.03 -14.87 -2.45
CA LYS A 102 15.51 -15.31 -1.15
C LYS A 102 14.13 -14.73 -0.86
N ALA A 103 13.95 -13.42 -1.07
CA ALA A 103 12.68 -12.76 -0.84
C ALA A 103 11.56 -13.29 -1.75
N ARG A 104 11.84 -13.49 -3.06
CA ARG A 104 10.84 -14.02 -4.01
C ARG A 104 10.44 -15.45 -3.71
N PHE A 105 11.40 -16.31 -3.36
CA PHE A 105 11.11 -17.70 -2.98
C PHE A 105 10.19 -17.76 -1.75
N VAL A 106 10.51 -17.01 -0.70
CA VAL A 106 9.68 -16.96 0.52
C VAL A 106 8.30 -16.39 0.22
N LYS A 107 8.21 -15.31 -0.57
CA LYS A 107 6.91 -14.72 -0.96
C LYS A 107 6.04 -15.69 -1.74
N SER A 108 6.62 -16.41 -2.70
CA SER A 108 5.92 -17.45 -3.48
C SER A 108 5.38 -18.54 -2.56
N GLU A 109 6.16 -19.01 -1.58
CA GLU A 109 5.72 -20.04 -0.63
C GLU A 109 4.63 -19.57 0.34
N MET A 110 4.73 -18.32 0.80
CA MET A 110 3.76 -17.73 1.73
C MET A 110 2.47 -17.27 1.05
N PHE A 111 2.44 -17.23 -0.29
CA PHE A 111 1.30 -16.72 -1.02
C PHE A 111 0.05 -17.57 -0.80
N ASN A 112 -1.06 -16.90 -0.53
CA ASN A 112 -2.37 -17.51 -0.43
C ASN A 112 -3.40 -16.59 -1.05
N GLU A 113 -4.04 -17.05 -2.13
CA GLU A 113 -5.06 -16.28 -2.87
C GLU A 113 -6.17 -15.75 -1.95
N LYS A 114 -6.56 -16.50 -0.91
CA LYS A 114 -7.59 -16.08 0.05
C LYS A 114 -7.21 -14.81 0.81
N ASN A 115 -5.91 -14.53 0.97
CA ASN A 115 -5.41 -13.33 1.64
C ASN A 115 -5.65 -12.06 0.82
N ILE A 116 -5.88 -12.18 -0.50
CA ILE A 116 -6.17 -11.01 -1.34
C ILE A 116 -7.53 -10.42 -0.98
N ALA A 117 -8.57 -11.25 -0.89
CA ALA A 117 -9.89 -10.81 -0.46
C ALA A 117 -9.88 -10.29 0.99
N LEU A 118 -9.08 -10.91 1.87
CA LEU A 118 -8.90 -10.42 3.24
C LEU A 118 -8.22 -9.05 3.27
N SER A 119 -7.23 -8.81 2.41
CA SER A 119 -6.56 -7.51 2.31
C SER A 119 -7.52 -6.39 1.88
N VAL A 120 -8.46 -6.68 0.97
CA VAL A 120 -9.47 -5.69 0.55
C VAL A 120 -10.36 -5.32 1.75
N LYS A 121 -10.85 -6.32 2.49
CA LYS A 121 -11.65 -6.10 3.70
C LYS A 121 -10.88 -5.34 4.78
N GLU A 122 -9.60 -5.66 4.98
CA GLU A 122 -8.72 -4.93 5.88
C GLU A 122 -8.62 -3.46 5.48
N GLN A 123 -8.42 -3.19 4.19
CA GLN A 123 -8.32 -1.83 3.68
C GLN A 123 -9.63 -1.03 3.85
N GLU A 124 -10.79 -1.66 3.64
CA GLU A 124 -12.09 -1.04 3.93
C GLU A 124 -12.22 -0.65 5.41
N LEU A 125 -11.78 -1.53 6.33
CA LEU A 125 -11.79 -1.26 7.77
C LEU A 125 -10.81 -0.14 8.14
N ILE A 126 -9.62 -0.12 7.55
CA ILE A 126 -8.63 0.96 7.73
C ILE A 126 -9.23 2.30 7.27
N THR A 127 -9.90 2.34 6.13
CA THR A 127 -10.55 3.56 5.63
C THR A 127 -11.65 4.03 6.58
N LYS A 128 -12.55 3.14 7.02
CA LYS A 128 -13.57 3.47 8.02
C LYS A 128 -12.98 4.00 9.32
N TYR A 129 -11.91 3.37 9.82
CA TYR A 129 -11.20 3.85 11.01
C TYR A 129 -10.63 5.26 10.80
N ARG A 130 -10.03 5.54 9.65
CA ARG A 130 -9.49 6.87 9.33
C ARG A 130 -10.60 7.92 9.28
N GLU A 131 -11.74 7.62 8.66
CA GLU A 131 -12.89 8.51 8.60
C GLU A 131 -13.43 8.84 10.00
N ILE A 132 -13.58 7.82 10.84
CA ILE A 132 -13.98 7.99 12.25
C ILE A 132 -12.99 8.92 12.95
N MET A 133 -11.69 8.63 12.87
CA MET A 133 -10.65 9.40 13.55
C MET A 133 -10.52 10.84 13.02
N SER A 134 -10.73 11.08 11.72
CA SER A 134 -10.66 12.42 11.13
C SER A 134 -11.84 13.30 11.52
N ASN A 135 -12.98 12.71 11.85
CA ASN A 135 -14.18 13.43 12.28
C ASN A 135 -14.19 13.79 13.77
N ILE A 136 -13.20 13.32 14.55
CA ILE A 136 -13.05 13.70 15.96
C ILE A 136 -12.62 15.16 16.05
N SER A 137 -13.50 15.99 16.61
CA SER A 137 -13.23 17.38 16.98
C SER A 137 -13.18 17.52 18.50
N ILE A 138 -12.17 18.22 18.99
CA ILE A 138 -11.92 18.44 20.41
C ILE A 138 -11.98 19.94 20.67
N ASN A 139 -12.80 20.37 21.64
CA ASN A 139 -12.77 21.75 22.11
C ASN A 139 -11.48 21.97 22.93
N TRP A 140 -10.51 22.65 22.33
CA TRP A 140 -9.24 22.97 22.94
C TRP A 140 -9.13 24.48 23.09
N GLU A 141 -9.24 24.97 24.33
CA GLU A 141 -9.09 26.40 24.65
C GLU A 141 -10.12 27.31 23.98
N GLY A 142 -11.35 26.80 23.82
CA GLY A 142 -12.45 27.53 23.19
C GLY A 142 -12.50 27.38 21.67
N GLU A 143 -11.52 26.70 21.07
CA GLU A 143 -11.46 26.45 19.64
C GLU A 143 -11.65 24.97 19.31
N GLN A 144 -12.38 24.67 18.23
CA GLN A 144 -12.50 23.32 17.71
C GLN A 144 -11.18 22.94 17.01
N LYS A 145 -10.50 21.93 17.56
CA LYS A 145 -9.23 21.42 17.04
C LYS A 145 -9.35 19.95 16.67
N THR A 146 -8.56 19.55 15.67
CA THR A 146 -8.49 18.15 15.25
C THR A 146 -7.82 17.30 16.33
N TYR A 147 -8.15 16.00 16.34
CA TYR A 147 -7.48 15.02 17.18
C TYR A 147 -5.94 15.09 17.07
N ALA A 148 -5.42 15.23 15.85
CA ALA A 148 -3.97 15.31 15.60
C ALA A 148 -3.33 16.56 16.22
N TYR A 149 -4.00 17.72 16.17
CA TYR A 149 -3.51 18.94 16.79
C TYR A 149 -3.34 18.79 18.30
N VAL A 150 -4.35 18.23 18.98
CA VAL A 150 -4.32 17.99 20.43
C VAL A 150 -3.31 16.90 20.78
N LYS A 151 -3.20 15.84 19.97
CA LYS A 151 -2.17 14.80 20.14
C LYS A 151 -0.76 15.38 20.18
N ALA A 152 -0.44 16.35 19.31
CA ALA A 152 0.85 17.02 19.32
C ALA A 152 1.14 17.81 20.62
N ARG A 153 0.11 18.11 21.43
CA ARG A 153 0.29 18.77 22.74
C ARG A 153 0.81 17.83 23.82
N ILE A 154 0.75 16.51 23.62
CA ILE A 154 1.34 15.53 24.54
C ILE A 154 2.86 15.70 24.63
N ASP A 155 3.52 16.23 23.60
CA ASP A 155 4.97 16.44 23.61
C ASP A 155 5.38 17.82 24.15
N ASN A 156 4.44 18.59 24.69
CA ASN A 156 4.73 19.92 25.22
C ASN A 156 5.61 19.86 26.49
N PRO A 157 6.59 20.76 26.69
CA PRO A 157 7.44 20.77 27.89
C PRO A 157 6.65 21.00 29.20
N ASN A 158 5.52 21.70 29.15
CA ASN A 158 4.67 21.96 30.30
C ASN A 158 3.79 20.75 30.64
N ARG A 159 3.98 20.17 31.84
CA ARG A 159 3.21 19.02 32.34
C ARG A 159 1.70 19.27 32.33
N ALA A 160 1.24 20.46 32.70
CA ALA A 160 -0.18 20.77 32.75
C ALA A 160 -0.84 20.72 31.36
N ILE A 161 -0.10 21.13 30.32
CA ILE A 161 -0.58 21.04 28.92
C ILE A 161 -0.67 19.57 28.50
N ARG A 162 0.34 18.76 28.81
CA ARG A 162 0.32 17.32 28.50
C ARG A 162 -0.84 16.61 29.17
N GLU A 163 -1.07 16.89 30.46
CA GLU A 163 -2.15 16.28 31.24
C GLU A 163 -3.53 16.64 30.68
N LYS A 164 -3.77 17.93 30.41
CA LYS A 164 -5.00 18.38 29.75
C LYS A 164 -5.21 17.73 28.38
N ALA A 165 -4.15 17.62 27.58
CA ALA A 165 -4.19 16.98 26.27
C ALA A 165 -4.56 15.50 26.39
N TRP A 166 -3.94 14.78 27.33
CA TRP A 166 -4.23 13.38 27.59
C TRP A 166 -5.71 13.15 27.92
N TYR A 167 -6.26 13.89 28.88
CA TYR A 167 -7.67 13.77 29.24
C TYR A 167 -8.61 14.09 28.08
N ALA A 168 -8.35 15.17 27.34
CA ALA A 168 -9.16 15.54 26.19
C ALA A 168 -9.15 14.46 25.10
N LEU A 169 -8.02 13.81 24.85
CA LEU A 169 -7.91 12.71 23.88
C LEU A 169 -8.62 11.44 24.36
N CYS A 170 -8.55 11.12 25.66
CA CYS A 170 -9.29 10.01 26.26
C CYS A 170 -10.81 10.23 26.17
N GLU A 171 -11.28 11.41 26.54
CA GLU A 171 -12.70 11.80 26.44
C GLU A 171 -13.17 11.71 24.98
N ALA A 172 -12.41 12.28 24.05
CA ALA A 172 -12.73 12.27 22.63
C ALA A 172 -12.77 10.86 22.03
N ARG A 173 -11.97 9.91 22.54
CA ARG A 173 -12.07 8.49 22.13
C ARG A 173 -13.26 7.78 22.75
N SER A 174 -13.64 8.13 23.98
CA SER A 174 -14.74 7.46 24.69
C SER A 174 -16.11 7.65 24.03
N ILE A 175 -16.26 8.72 23.24
CA ILE A 175 -17.49 9.05 22.51
C ILE A 175 -17.58 8.39 21.12
N VAL A 176 -16.48 7.82 20.62
CA VAL A 176 -16.45 7.06 19.37
C VAL A 176 -17.08 5.70 19.63
N LYS A 177 -18.23 5.43 18.98
CA LYS A 177 -18.97 4.17 19.10
C LYS A 177 -18.51 3.14 18.07
#